data_AF-A0A935D4X6-F1
#
_entry.id   AF-A0A935D4X6-F1
#
_cell.length_a   1.000
_cell.length_b   1.000
_cell.length_c   1.000
_cell.angle_alpha   90.00
_cell.angle_beta   90.00
_cell.angle_gamma   90.00
#
_symmetry.space_group_name_H-M   'P 1'
#
loop_
_entity.id
_entity.type
_entity.pdbx_description
1 polymer ?
#
loop_
_entity_poly.entity_id
_entity_poly.type
_entity_poly.pdbx_seq_one_letter_code
_entity_poly.pdbx_strand_id
1 'polypeptide(L)'
;MSDLAARYLFAFVATQIVECPIYARGPLRGARHPWVTAFGASLLTHPFAALALPALLGRVVERPVWVPGVTALTADFALRVAAFGLVSEGFAVLVEAAYLRALGVPRAVGWSLLANGASAGLGAALTLTFGFP
;
A
#
# COMPACT_ATOMS: atom_id res chain seq x y z
N MET A 1 21.27 -3.88 -12.17
CA MET A 1 19.84 -3.87 -11.76
C MET A 1 19.49 -2.43 -11.43
N SER A 2 18.46 -1.88 -12.07
CA SER A 2 18.15 -0.45 -12.10
C SER A 2 17.73 0.10 -10.72
N ASP A 3 17.96 1.39 -10.49
CA ASP A 3 17.55 2.17 -9.31
C ASP A 3 16.10 1.88 -8.86
N LEU A 4 15.19 1.67 -9.82
CA LEU A 4 13.79 1.31 -9.55
C LEU A 4 13.62 -0.02 -8.80
N ALA A 5 14.38 -1.06 -9.15
CA ALA A 5 14.29 -2.37 -8.50
C ALA A 5 14.77 -2.29 -7.04
N ALA A 6 15.80 -1.48 -6.78
CA ALA A 6 16.29 -1.25 -5.43
C ALA A 6 15.28 -0.48 -4.57
N ARG A 7 14.66 0.58 -5.12
CA ARG A 7 13.61 1.34 -4.43
C ARG A 7 12.37 0.49 -4.15
N TYR A 8 11.93 -0.31 -5.13
CA TYR A 8 10.83 -1.26 -4.93
C TYR A 8 11.16 -2.27 -3.83
N LEU A 9 12.34 -2.88 -3.87
CA LEU A 9 12.74 -3.87 -2.86
C LEU A 9 12.80 -3.25 -1.47
N PHE A 10 13.34 -2.03 -1.35
CA PHE A 10 13.39 -1.29 -0.10
C PHE A 10 11.98 -1.03 0.44
N ALA A 11 11.09 -0.46 -0.38
CA ALA A 11 9.70 -0.20 0.00
C ALA A 11 8.98 -1.49 0.42
N PHE A 12 9.14 -2.55 -0.36
CA PHE A 12 8.56 -3.86 -0.05
C PHE A 12 9.04 -4.39 1.31
N VAL A 13 10.35 -4.36 1.57
CA VAL A 13 10.93 -4.81 2.85
C VAL A 13 10.45 -3.93 4.00
N ALA A 14 10.40 -2.61 3.82
CA ALA A 14 9.87 -1.69 4.83
C ALA A 14 8.42 -2.03 5.18
N THR A 15 7.59 -2.31 4.18
CA THR A 15 6.21 -2.76 4.41
C THR A 15 6.16 -4.09 5.17
N GLN A 16 7.00 -5.07 4.80
CA GLN A 16 7.06 -6.35 5.51
C GLN A 16 7.43 -6.18 6.99
N ILE A 17 8.36 -5.27 7.29
CA ILE A 17 8.79 -4.99 8.67
C ILE A 17 7.62 -4.44 9.51
N VAL A 18 6.67 -3.72 8.90
CA VAL A 18 5.52 -3.15 9.61
C VAL A 18 4.33 -4.12 9.66
N GLU A 19 3.90 -4.63 8.51
CA GLU A 19 2.64 -5.37 8.38
C GLU A 19 2.73 -6.80 8.90
N CYS A 20 3.85 -7.50 8.64
CA CYS A 20 3.99 -8.89 9.07
C CYS A 20 3.85 -9.04 10.60
N PRO A 21 4.48 -8.21 11.43
CA PRO A 21 4.24 -8.18 12.88
C PRO A 21 2.78 -8.02 13.27
N ILE A 22 2.05 -7.10 12.63
CA ILE A 22 0.66 -6.80 12.94
C ILE A 22 -0.20 -8.04 12.68
N TYR A 23 -0.05 -8.67 11.51
CA TYR A 23 -0.79 -9.86 11.16
C TYR A 23 -0.37 -11.09 11.99
N ALA A 24 0.93 -11.37 12.09
CA ALA A 24 1.45 -12.55 12.74
C ALA A 24 1.17 -12.58 14.26
N ARG A 25 1.18 -11.42 14.92
CA ARG A 25 0.94 -11.31 16.37
C ARG A 25 -0.51 -11.01 16.72
N GLY A 26 -1.29 -10.48 15.78
CA GLY A 26 -2.71 -10.22 15.94
C GLY A 26 -3.56 -11.38 15.41
N PRO A 27 -4.18 -11.23 14.23
CA PRO A 27 -5.19 -12.15 13.71
C PRO A 27 -4.66 -13.56 13.46
N LEU A 28 -3.37 -13.73 13.19
CA LEU A 28 -2.77 -15.01 12.83
C LEU A 28 -2.04 -15.69 13.99
N ARG A 29 -2.05 -15.14 15.22
CA ARG A 29 -1.23 -15.62 16.35
C ARG A 29 -1.32 -17.13 16.63
N GLY A 30 -2.46 -17.75 16.33
CA GLY A 30 -2.70 -19.20 16.51
C GLY A 30 -2.56 -20.04 15.23
N ALA A 31 -2.22 -19.42 14.09
CA ALA A 31 -2.01 -20.14 12.84
C ALA A 31 -0.75 -21.01 12.90
N ARG A 32 -0.70 -22.07 12.08
CA ARG A 32 0.46 -22.98 12.01
C ARG A 32 1.74 -22.27 11.57
N HIS A 33 1.64 -21.30 10.66
CA HIS A 33 2.76 -20.56 10.10
C HIS A 33 2.43 -19.05 9.99
N PRO A 34 2.29 -18.34 11.12
CA PRO A 34 1.70 -16.99 11.16
C PRO A 34 2.49 -15.97 10.34
N TRP A 35 3.82 -16.04 10.38
CA TRP A 35 4.72 -15.15 9.65
C TRP A 35 4.71 -15.39 8.14
N VAL A 36 4.65 -16.66 7.71
CA VAL A 36 4.58 -17.01 6.29
C VAL A 36 3.24 -16.59 5.70
N THR A 37 2.16 -16.81 6.45
CA THR A 37 0.82 -16.37 6.08
C THR A 37 0.71 -14.85 6.03
N ALA A 38 1.30 -14.14 6.99
CA ALA A 38 1.37 -12.68 6.99
C ALA A 38 2.13 -12.13 5.79
N PHE A 39 3.30 -12.70 5.49
CA PHE A 39 4.10 -12.33 4.32
C PHE A 39 3.34 -12.58 3.02
N GLY A 40 2.59 -13.68 2.95
CA GLY A 40 1.75 -14.01 1.80
C GLY A 40 0.68 -12.96 1.51
N ALA A 41 0.10 -12.33 2.54
CA ALA A 41 -0.90 -11.27 2.38
C ALA A 41 -0.30 -10.07 1.61
N SER A 42 0.82 -9.53 2.08
CA SER A 42 1.46 -8.37 1.47
C SER A 42 2.18 -8.69 0.15
N LEU A 43 2.64 -9.95 -0.04
CA LEU A 43 3.23 -10.40 -1.32
C LEU A 43 2.20 -10.41 -2.45
N LEU A 44 0.92 -10.62 -2.16
CA LEU A 44 -0.15 -10.62 -3.18
C LEU A 44 -0.47 -9.20 -3.69
N THR A 45 -0.22 -8.17 -2.87
CA THR A 45 -0.63 -6.79 -3.17
C THR A 45 0.47 -5.98 -3.81
N HIS A 46 1.71 -6.13 -3.34
CA HIS A 46 2.81 -5.25 -3.71
C HIS A 46 3.28 -5.33 -5.17
N PRO A 47 3.41 -6.52 -5.80
CA PRO A 47 3.74 -6.60 -7.22
C PRO A 47 2.65 -5.97 -8.11
N PHE A 48 1.37 -6.13 -7.74
CA PHE A 48 0.27 -5.54 -8.49
C PHE A 48 0.19 -4.02 -8.31
N ALA A 49 0.35 -3.53 -7.08
CA ALA A 49 0.39 -2.09 -6.79
C ALA A 49 1.55 -1.39 -7.51
N ALA A 50 2.74 -2.02 -7.55
CA ALA A 50 3.92 -1.42 -8.17
C ALA A 50 3.95 -1.54 -9.70
N LEU A 51 3.42 -2.62 -10.28
CA LEU A 51 3.57 -2.91 -11.72
C LEU A 51 2.29 -2.68 -12.53
N ALA A 52 1.11 -3.00 -11.98
CA ALA A 52 -0.15 -2.93 -12.72
C ALA A 52 -0.87 -1.60 -12.53
N LEU A 53 -0.82 -1.03 -11.32
CA LEU A 53 -1.57 0.17 -10.98
C LEU A 53 -1.12 1.45 -11.72
N PRO A 54 0.19 1.73 -11.90
CA PRO A 54 0.64 2.90 -12.65
C PRO A 54 0.16 2.87 -14.10
N ALA A 55 0.17 1.68 -14.73
CA ALA A 55 -0.33 1.50 -16.09
C ALA A 55 -1.86 1.64 -16.18
N LEU A 56 -2.60 1.33 -15.11
CA LEU A 56 -4.05 1.52 -15.05
C LEU A 56 -4.41 3.00 -14.83
N LEU A 57 -3.74 3.67 -13.88
CA LEU A 57 -3.97 5.08 -13.58
C LEU A 57 -3.48 6.00 -14.68
N GLY A 58 -2.39 5.68 -15.35
CA GLY A 58 -1.95 6.41 -16.54
C GLY A 58 -3.02 6.49 -17.64
N ARG A 59 -3.91 5.50 -17.73
CA ARG A 59 -5.04 5.47 -18.68
C ARG A 59 -6.28 6.22 -18.19
N VAL A 60 -6.43 6.41 -16.88
CA VAL A 60 -7.61 7.03 -16.27
C VAL A 60 -7.41 8.54 -16.06
N VAL A 61 -6.17 8.96 -15.85
CA VAL A 61 -5.82 10.31 -15.38
C VAL A 61 -5.31 11.21 -16.53
N GLU A 62 -5.72 10.99 -17.78
CA GLU A 62 -5.34 11.89 -18.89
C GLU A 62 -6.06 13.24 -18.88
N ARG A 63 -7.00 13.48 -17.94
CA ARG A 63 -7.76 14.73 -17.88
C ARG A 63 -7.21 15.68 -16.81
N PRO A 64 -6.79 16.92 -17.17
CA PRO A 64 -6.38 17.90 -16.19
C PRO A 64 -7.57 18.34 -15.34
N VAL A 65 -7.39 18.37 -14.01
CA VAL A 65 -8.42 18.84 -13.07
C VAL A 65 -8.14 20.29 -12.70
N TRP A 66 -9.07 21.18 -12.99
CA TRP A 66 -8.94 22.60 -12.65
C TRP A 66 -9.39 22.85 -11.21
N VAL A 67 -8.53 23.48 -10.40
CA VAL A 67 -8.81 23.91 -9.02
C VAL A 67 -8.58 25.43 -8.93
N PRO A 68 -9.58 26.24 -8.55
CA PRO A 68 -9.42 27.69 -8.43
C PRO A 68 -8.38 28.05 -7.35
N GLY A 69 -7.47 28.99 -7.66
CA GLY A 69 -6.55 29.58 -6.68
C GLY A 69 -5.22 28.84 -6.45
N VAL A 70 -5.01 27.71 -7.13
CA VAL A 70 -3.74 26.97 -7.12
C VAL A 70 -3.22 26.95 -8.56
N THR A 71 -1.91 27.11 -8.77
CA THR A 71 -1.33 26.92 -10.11
C THR A 71 -1.76 25.55 -10.63
N ALA A 72 -2.38 25.50 -11.81
CA ALA A 72 -3.00 24.28 -12.33
C ALA A 72 -2.06 23.06 -12.30
N LEU A 73 -0.75 23.29 -12.43
CA LEU A 73 0.30 22.25 -12.35
C LEU A 73 0.43 21.57 -10.97
N THR A 74 0.31 22.33 -9.86
CA THR A 74 0.55 21.79 -8.50
C THR A 74 -0.68 21.13 -7.92
N ALA A 75 -1.88 21.67 -8.20
CA ALA A 75 -3.14 21.03 -7.79
C ALA A 75 -3.37 19.70 -8.54
N ASP A 76 -3.09 19.68 -9.84
CA ASP A 76 -3.21 18.47 -10.66
C ASP A 76 -2.21 17.41 -10.20
N PHE A 77 -0.94 17.78 -9.94
CA PHE A 77 0.05 16.84 -9.40
C PHE A 77 -0.35 16.26 -8.02
N ALA A 78 -0.76 17.10 -7.07
CA ALA A 78 -1.16 16.65 -5.74
C ALA A 78 -2.38 15.71 -5.79
N LEU A 79 -3.38 16.04 -6.62
CA LEU A 79 -4.56 15.22 -6.81
C LEU A 79 -4.20 13.85 -7.41
N ARG A 80 -3.28 13.81 -8.37
CA ARG A 80 -2.81 12.56 -8.99
C ARG A 80 -2.11 11.65 -7.99
N VAL A 81 -1.22 12.22 -7.18
CA VAL A 81 -0.52 11.48 -6.12
C VAL A 81 -1.51 10.95 -5.09
N ALA A 82 -2.46 11.78 -4.66
CA ALA A 82 -3.50 11.38 -3.72
C ALA A 82 -4.41 10.29 -4.29
N ALA A 83 -4.85 10.41 -5.54
CA ALA A 83 -5.66 9.41 -6.22
C ALA A 83 -4.89 8.09 -6.39
N PHE A 84 -3.61 8.15 -6.77
CA PHE A 84 -2.76 6.98 -6.86
C PHE A 84 -2.63 6.27 -5.51
N GLY A 85 -2.32 7.02 -4.44
CA GLY A 85 -2.25 6.48 -3.09
C GLY A 85 -3.58 5.85 -2.66
N LEU A 86 -4.69 6.56 -2.80
CA LEU A 86 -6.01 6.05 -2.39
C LEU A 86 -6.39 4.76 -3.11
N VAL A 87 -6.16 4.67 -4.43
CA VAL A 87 -6.47 3.46 -5.21
C VAL A 87 -5.51 2.32 -4.85
N SER A 88 -4.22 2.61 -4.65
CA SER A 88 -3.21 1.61 -4.27
C SER A 88 -3.52 1.00 -2.91
N GLU A 89 -3.69 1.85 -1.90
CA GLU A 89 -3.98 1.44 -0.52
C GLU A 89 -5.36 0.78 -0.44
N GLY A 90 -6.37 1.32 -1.14
CA GLY A 90 -7.70 0.72 -1.20
C GLY A 90 -7.69 -0.68 -1.82
N PHE A 91 -6.93 -0.87 -2.91
CA PHE A 91 -6.73 -2.19 -3.51
C PHE A 91 -6.05 -3.15 -2.54
N ALA A 92 -4.97 -2.72 -1.90
CA ALA A 92 -4.23 -3.54 -0.95
C ALA A 92 -5.12 -3.98 0.22
N VAL A 93 -5.86 -3.04 0.82
CA VAL A 93 -6.81 -3.32 1.90
C VAL A 93 -7.85 -4.37 1.50
N LEU A 94 -8.42 -4.24 0.30
CA LEU A 94 -9.45 -5.18 -0.15
C LEU A 94 -8.90 -6.59 -0.41
N VAL A 95 -7.74 -6.69 -1.06
CA VAL A 95 -7.11 -7.98 -1.38
C VAL A 95 -6.61 -8.68 -0.12
N GLU A 96 -5.95 -7.96 0.78
CA GLU A 96 -5.48 -8.54 2.04
C GLU A 96 -6.64 -8.92 2.96
N ALA A 97 -7.70 -8.10 3.02
CA ALA A 97 -8.91 -8.47 3.74
C ALA A 97 -9.57 -9.72 3.15
N ALA A 98 -9.62 -9.86 1.82
CA ALA A 98 -10.14 -11.06 1.17
C ALA A 98 -9.29 -12.30 1.48
N TYR A 99 -7.96 -12.16 1.44
CA TYR A 99 -7.01 -13.20 1.81
C TYR A 99 -7.21 -13.65 3.27
N LEU A 100 -7.21 -12.70 4.22
CA LEU A 100 -7.44 -12.99 5.63
C LEU A 100 -8.82 -13.62 5.87
N ARG A 101 -9.86 -13.15 5.18
CA ARG A 101 -11.21 -13.73 5.28
C ARG A 101 -11.26 -15.16 4.76
N ALA A 102 -10.55 -15.48 3.68
CA ALA A 102 -10.43 -16.84 3.16
C ALA A 102 -9.73 -17.78 4.17
N LEU A 103 -8.88 -17.24 5.05
CA LEU A 103 -8.26 -17.96 6.16
C LEU A 103 -9.12 -18.02 7.43
N GLY A 104 -10.36 -17.51 7.39
CA GLY A 104 -11.27 -17.52 8.52
C GLY A 104 -10.98 -16.45 9.58
N VAL A 105 -10.14 -15.45 9.27
CA VAL A 105 -9.82 -14.37 10.22
C VAL A 105 -11.05 -13.48 10.45
N PRO A 106 -11.52 -13.33 11.71
CA PRO A 106 -12.58 -12.38 12.01
C PRO A 106 -12.07 -10.95 11.88
N ARG A 107 -12.96 -10.03 11.48
CA ARG A 107 -12.63 -8.60 11.29
C ARG A 107 -11.46 -8.36 10.32
N ALA A 108 -11.33 -9.20 9.29
CA ALA A 108 -10.27 -9.12 8.28
C ALA A 108 -10.05 -7.70 7.70
N VAL A 109 -11.14 -6.97 7.40
CA VAL A 109 -11.07 -5.57 6.93
C VAL A 109 -10.41 -4.65 7.96
N GLY A 110 -10.75 -4.79 9.24
CA GLY A 110 -10.18 -3.96 10.30
C GLY A 110 -8.69 -4.22 10.50
N TRP A 111 -8.27 -5.49 10.43
CA TRP A 111 -6.85 -5.85 10.47
C TRP A 111 -6.07 -5.34 9.27
N SER A 112 -6.67 -5.43 8.08
CA SER A 112 -6.03 -4.95 6.86
C SER A 112 -5.92 -3.44 6.83
N LEU A 113 -6.95 -2.71 7.23
CA LEU A 113 -6.90 -1.25 7.43
C LEU A 113 -5.83 -0.84 8.45
N LEU A 114 -5.69 -1.58 9.55
CA LEU A 114 -4.67 -1.29 10.55
C LEU A 114 -3.25 -1.48 10.00
N ALA A 115 -3.01 -2.58 9.28
CA ALA A 115 -1.70 -2.87 8.71
C ALA A 115 -1.30 -1.87 7.62
N ASN A 116 -2.17 -1.68 6.62
CA ASN A 116 -1.94 -0.76 5.51
C ASN A 116 -1.89 0.71 5.99
N GLY A 117 -2.77 1.09 6.93
CA GLY A 117 -2.73 2.42 7.52
C GLY A 117 -1.45 2.69 8.31
N ALA A 118 -0.90 1.69 9.00
CA ALA A 118 0.37 1.82 9.70
C ALA A 118 1.57 1.91 8.74
N SER A 119 1.60 1.09 7.68
CA SER A 119 2.68 1.11 6.69
C SER A 119 2.64 2.40 5.85
N ALA A 120 1.48 2.80 5.33
CA ALA A 120 1.29 4.04 4.61
C ALA A 120 1.58 5.27 5.48
N GLY A 121 1.14 5.26 6.74
CA GLY A 121 1.43 6.33 7.70
C GLY A 121 2.91 6.48 8.00
N LEU A 122 3.63 5.37 8.17
CA LEU A 122 5.08 5.38 8.33
C LEU A 122 5.77 5.90 7.06
N GLY A 123 5.36 5.44 5.88
CA GLY A 123 5.86 5.93 4.60
C GLY A 123 5.73 7.45 4.48
N ALA A 124 4.53 7.98 4.72
CA ALA A 124 4.27 9.42 4.71
C ALA A 124 5.14 10.18 5.72
N ALA A 125 5.29 9.67 6.94
CA ALA A 125 6.14 10.28 7.96
C ALA A 125 7.62 10.31 7.53
N LEU A 126 8.13 9.22 6.95
CA LEU A 126 9.51 9.14 6.44
C LEU A 126 9.74 10.10 5.27
N THR A 127 8.79 10.22 4.35
CA THR A 127 8.84 11.18 3.24
C THR A 127 8.87 12.62 3.76
N LEU A 128 7.99 12.97 4.71
CA LEU A 128 7.94 14.31 5.30
C LEU A 128 9.20 14.66 6.10
N THR A 129 9.83 13.66 6.75
CA THR A 129 10.97 13.91 7.65
C THR A 129 12.31 13.86 6.92
N PHE A 130 12.47 12.94 5.97
CA PHE A 130 13.76 12.62 5.36
C PHE A 130 13.79 12.81 3.83
N GLY A 131 12.66 13.18 3.21
CA GLY A 131 12.56 13.25 1.74
C GLY A 131 12.74 11.89 1.07
N PHE A 132 12.58 10.79 1.82
CA PHE A 132 12.61 9.45 1.26
C PHE A 132 11.41 9.24 0.34
N PRO A 133 11.62 8.70 -0.88
CA PRO A 133 10.51 8.27 -1.72
C PRO A 133 9.72 7.12 -1.08
#